data_AF-A0A1F7L8G8-F1
#
_entry.id   AF-A0A1F7L8G8-F1
#
_cell.length_a   1.000
_cell.length_b   1.000
_cell.length_c   1.000
_cell.angle_alpha   90.00
_cell.angle_beta   90.00
_cell.angle_gamma   90.00
#
_symmetry.space_group_name_H-M   'P 1'
#
loop_
_entity.id
_entity.type
_entity.pdbx_description
1 polymer ?
#
loop_
_entity_poly.entity_id
_entity_poly.type
_entity_poly.pdbx_seq_one_letter_code
_entity_poly.pdbx_strand_id
1 'polypeptide(L)'
;MSAEAKRFGDAILREEQALEAAFRQGAITEPDLQRRVAQIGQFQAELRLAHLRTHLETKTLLADHQLQRYNQLRGYSSGAGSQGHHTDTEAQRLR
;
A
#
# COMPACT_ATOMS: atom_id res chain seq x y z
N MET A 1 -1.57 8.77 12.92
CA MET A 1 -2.42 7.98 11.99
C MET A 1 -3.87 8.38 12.20
N SER A 2 -4.59 8.72 11.11
CA SER A 2 -6.02 9.01 11.17
C SER A 2 -6.80 7.83 11.76
N ALA A 3 -7.85 8.11 12.53
CA ALA A 3 -8.74 7.08 13.08
C ALA A 3 -9.35 6.19 11.98
N GLU A 4 -9.60 6.80 10.81
CA GLU A 4 -10.11 6.09 9.64
C GLU A 4 -9.10 5.07 9.08
N ALA A 5 -7.82 5.45 8.97
CA ALA A 5 -6.77 4.54 8.54
C ALA A 5 -6.60 3.35 9.49
N LYS A 6 -6.71 3.59 10.81
CA LYS A 6 -6.69 2.50 11.80
C LYS A 6 -7.88 1.55 11.62
N ARG A 7 -9.09 2.10 11.46
CA ARG A 7 -10.30 1.32 11.24
C ARG A 7 -10.21 0.40 10.02
N PHE A 8 -9.68 0.90 8.91
CA PHE A 8 -9.49 0.07 7.71
C PHE A 8 -8.38 -0.98 7.88
N GLY A 9 -7.28 -0.64 8.56
CA GLY A 9 -6.25 -1.60 8.94
C GLY A 9 -6.82 -2.76 9.78
N ASP A 10 -7.59 -2.44 10.82
CA ASP A 10 -8.24 -3.44 11.68
C ASP A 10 -9.27 -4.29 10.92
N ALA A 11 -9.93 -3.72 9.91
CA ALA A 11 -10.87 -4.45 9.06
C ALA A 11 -10.14 -5.43 8.12
N ILE A 12 -9.00 -5.05 7.54
CA ILE A 12 -8.16 -5.93 6.73
C ILE A 12 -7.72 -7.13 7.57
N LEU A 13 -7.12 -6.88 8.76
CA LEU A 13 -6.63 -7.96 9.62
C LEU A 13 -7.74 -8.94 10.02
N ARG A 14 -8.94 -8.44 10.34
CA ARG A 14 -10.08 -9.30 10.68
C ARG A 14 -10.55 -10.15 9.51
N GLU A 15 -10.66 -9.59 8.31
CA GLU A 15 -11.09 -10.36 7.14
C GLU A 15 -10.04 -11.39 6.70
N GLU A 16 -8.75 -11.05 6.78
CA GLU A 16 -7.65 -12.00 6.51
C GLU A 16 -7.67 -13.17 7.49
N GLN A 17 -7.84 -12.91 8.79
CA GLN A 17 -7.96 -13.96 9.80
C GLN A 17 -9.20 -14.84 9.59
N ALA A 18 -10.33 -14.25 9.20
CA ALA A 18 -11.55 -14.99 8.91
C ALA A 18 -11.40 -15.86 7.63
N LEU A 19 -10.72 -15.33 6.61
CA LEU A 19 -10.41 -16.06 5.39
C LEU A 19 -9.50 -17.26 5.69
N GLU A 20 -8.43 -17.05 6.45
CA GLU A 20 -7.51 -18.12 6.89
C GLU A 20 -8.25 -19.18 7.71
N ALA A 21 -9.12 -18.78 8.64
CA ALA A 21 -9.93 -19.72 9.43
C ALA A 21 -10.86 -20.56 8.55
N ALA A 22 -11.52 -19.96 7.55
CA ALA A 22 -12.41 -20.68 6.63
C ALA A 22 -11.66 -21.72 5.79
N PHE A 23 -10.44 -21.39 5.32
CA PHE A 23 -9.58 -22.35 4.64
C PHE A 23 -9.18 -23.51 5.56
N ARG A 24 -8.72 -23.23 6.79
CA ARG A 24 -8.32 -24.27 7.75
C ARG A 24 -9.46 -25.21 8.13
N GLN A 25 -10.70 -24.71 8.15
CA GLN A 25 -11.89 -25.49 8.46
C GLN A 25 -12.45 -26.26 7.25
N GLY A 26 -11.92 -26.05 6.04
CA GLY A 26 -12.48 -26.61 4.81
C GLY A 26 -13.89 -26.07 4.50
N ALA A 27 -14.26 -24.92 5.06
CA ALA A 27 -15.59 -24.32 4.95
C ALA A 27 -15.68 -23.25 3.85
N ILE A 28 -14.57 -22.96 3.17
CA ILE A 28 -14.53 -21.94 2.12
C ILE A 28 -15.22 -22.45 0.85
N THR A 29 -16.08 -21.61 0.27
CA THR A 29 -16.68 -21.82 -1.03
C THR A 29 -16.12 -20.82 -2.04
N GLU A 30 -16.17 -21.13 -3.34
CA GLU A 30 -15.70 -20.20 -4.39
C GLU A 30 -16.39 -18.82 -4.32
N PRO A 31 -17.74 -18.72 -4.14
CA PRO A 31 -18.39 -17.43 -3.96
C PRO A 31 -17.93 -16.67 -2.71
N ASP A 32 -17.69 -17.37 -1.59
CA ASP A 32 -17.20 -16.74 -0.37
C ASP A 32 -15.75 -16.25 -0.50
N LEU A 33 -14.90 -17.02 -1.18
CA LEU A 33 -13.53 -16.63 -1.49
C LEU A 33 -13.52 -15.32 -2.28
N GLN A 34 -14.25 -15.28 -3.40
CA GLN A 34 -14.31 -14.11 -4.27
C GLN A 34 -14.81 -12.88 -3.50
N ARG A 35 -15.87 -13.03 -2.70
CA ARG A 35 -16.44 -11.95 -1.89
C ARG A 35 -15.43 -11.43 -0.87
N ARG A 36 -14.75 -12.30 -0.12
CA ARG A 36 -13.80 -11.92 0.93
C ARG A 36 -12.56 -11.25 0.36
N VAL A 37 -12.00 -11.77 -0.72
CA VAL A 37 -10.85 -11.17 -1.41
C VAL A 37 -11.21 -9.78 -1.94
N ALA A 38 -12.38 -9.62 -2.56
CA ALA A 38 -12.85 -8.31 -3.01
C ALA A 38 -13.01 -7.32 -1.84
N GLN A 39 -13.56 -7.79 -0.72
CA GLN A 39 -13.73 -6.97 0.49
C GLN A 39 -12.39 -6.48 1.06
N ILE A 40 -11.40 -7.37 1.14
CA ILE A 40 -10.03 -7.03 1.57
C ILE A 40 -9.44 -5.98 0.63
N GLY A 41 -9.54 -6.19 -0.69
CA GLY A 41 -9.07 -5.25 -1.70
C GLY A 41 -9.72 -3.87 -1.56
N GLN A 42 -11.01 -3.82 -1.26
CA GLN A 42 -11.71 -2.56 -1.00
C GLN A 42 -11.17 -1.85 0.25
N PHE A 43 -10.95 -2.57 1.36
CA PHE A 43 -10.38 -1.95 2.56
C PHE A 43 -8.93 -1.45 2.34
N GLN A 44 -8.14 -2.16 1.55
CA GLN A 44 -6.80 -1.70 1.16
C GLN A 44 -6.85 -0.41 0.32
N ALA A 45 -7.80 -0.32 -0.61
CA ALA A 45 -8.03 0.88 -1.41
C ALA A 45 -8.42 2.07 -0.53
N GLU A 46 -9.35 1.87 0.40
CA GLU A 46 -9.81 2.91 1.34
C GLU A 46 -8.69 3.36 2.29
N LEU A 47 -7.89 2.44 2.81
CA LEU A 47 -6.71 2.76 3.61
C LEU A 47 -5.73 3.65 2.83
N ARG A 48 -5.45 3.28 1.58
CA ARG A 48 -4.56 4.05 0.71
C ARG A 48 -5.14 5.43 0.40
N LEU A 49 -6.44 5.51 0.16
CA LEU A 49 -7.13 6.77 -0.11
C LEU A 49 -7.08 7.71 1.10
N ALA A 50 -7.35 7.21 2.30
CA ALA A 50 -7.25 7.99 3.54
C ALA A 50 -5.83 8.56 3.72
N HIS A 51 -4.80 7.74 3.49
CA HIS A 51 -3.41 8.20 3.55
C HIS A 51 -3.10 9.31 2.53
N LEU A 52 -3.51 9.12 1.27
CA LEU A 52 -3.24 10.08 0.21
C LEU A 52 -4.01 11.40 0.37
N ARG A 53 -5.25 11.36 0.89
CA ARG A 53 -6.02 12.56 1.22
C ARG A 53 -5.34 13.38 2.30
N THR A 54 -4.93 12.74 3.40
CA THR A 54 -4.17 13.43 4.46
C THR A 54 -2.89 14.08 3.91
N HIS A 55 -2.20 13.43 2.96
CA HIS A 55 -1.03 14.02 2.31
C HIS A 55 -1.35 15.27 1.48
N LEU A 56 -2.44 15.24 0.70
CA LEU A 56 -2.89 16.40 -0.08
C LEU A 56 -3.26 17.57 0.84
N GLU A 57 -4.04 17.31 1.88
CA GLU A 57 -4.43 18.31 2.89
C GLU A 57 -3.23 18.87 3.64
N THR A 58 -2.24 18.03 3.96
CA THR A 58 -1.02 18.50 4.64
C THR A 58 -0.28 19.47 3.74
N LYS A 59 -0.14 19.16 2.44
CA LYS A 59 0.57 20.03 1.49
C LYS A 59 -0.06 21.41 1.33
N THR A 60 -1.39 21.52 1.39
CA THR A 60 -2.06 22.83 1.23
C THR A 60 -1.86 23.76 2.42
N LEU A 61 -1.41 23.23 3.57
CA LEU A 61 -1.16 24.00 4.79
C LEU A 61 0.29 24.49 4.92
N LEU A 62 1.21 24.06 4.04
CA LEU A 62 2.63 24.35 4.13
C LEU A 62 3.00 25.59 3.31
N ALA A 63 3.81 26.48 3.89
CA ALA A 63 4.52 27.52 3.13
C ALA A 63 5.64 26.89 2.28
N ASP A 64 6.10 27.60 1.24
CA ASP A 64 7.04 27.05 0.24
C ASP A 64 8.30 26.41 0.84
N HIS A 65 8.91 27.05 1.84
CA HIS A 65 10.09 26.51 2.52
C HIS A 65 9.78 25.23 3.32
N GLN A 66 8.58 25.11 3.89
CA GLN A 66 8.13 23.91 4.60
C GLN A 66 7.82 22.79 3.60
N LEU A 67 7.25 23.11 2.45
CA LEU A 67 6.97 22.16 1.37
C LEU A 67 8.26 21.55 0.80
N GLN A 68 9.31 22.37 0.60
CA GLN A 68 10.62 21.87 0.17
C GLN A 68 11.21 20.88 1.18
N ARG A 69 11.20 21.23 2.48
CA ARG A 69 11.68 20.33 3.55
C ARG A 69 10.83 19.07 3.68
N TYR A 70 9.52 19.21 3.54
CA TYR A 70 8.58 18.09 3.53
C TYR A 70 8.86 17.12 2.37
N ASN A 71 9.09 17.64 1.15
CA ASN A 71 9.44 16.83 -0.01
C ASN A 71 10.79 16.12 0.17
N GLN A 72 11.77 16.75 0.83
CA GLN A 72 13.05 16.12 1.17
C GLN A 72 12.88 14.94 2.14
N LEU A 73 12.16 15.14 3.25
CA LEU A 73 11.87 14.08 4.22
C LEU A 73 11.06 12.92 3.60
N ARG A 74 10.33 13.20 2.53
CA ARG A 74 9.56 12.21 1.76
C ARG A 74 10.38 11.50 0.67
N GLY A 75 11.65 11.87 0.48
CA GLY A 75 12.53 11.27 -0.52
C GLY A 75 12.27 11.74 -1.96
N TYR A 76 11.49 12.82 -2.17
CA TYR A 76 11.23 13.37 -3.51
C TYR A 76 12.32 14.33 -4.01
N SER A 77 13.31 14.67 -3.18
CA SER A 77 14.38 15.61 -3.52
C SER A 77 15.60 14.98 -4.19
N SER A 78 15.69 13.65 -4.30
CA SER A 78 16.81 12.94 -4.94
C SER A 78 16.65 12.76 -6.46
N GLY A 79 15.84 13.60 -7.11
CA GLY A 79 15.65 13.62 -8.55
C GLY A 79 16.74 14.38 -9.31
N ALA A 80 18.00 13.98 -9.14
CA ALA A 80 19.09 14.24 -10.07
C ALA A 80 20.14 13.12 -9.96
N GLY A 81 19.86 11.98 -10.60
CA GLY A 81 20.84 10.91 -10.83
C GLY A 81 20.72 9.68 -9.93
N SER A 82 19.75 8.80 -10.22
CA SER A 82 19.96 7.36 -9.96
C SER A 82 19.58 6.57 -11.21
N GLN A 83 20.52 6.47 -12.14
CA GLN A 83 20.55 5.41 -13.13
C GLN A 83 20.69 4.08 -12.38
N GLY A 84 19.56 3.43 -12.10
CA GLY A 84 19.51 2.01 -11.76
C GLY A 84 19.69 1.19 -13.04
N HIS A 85 20.91 1.18 -13.58
CA HIS A 85 21.28 0.30 -14.69
C HIS A 85 21.62 -1.09 -14.12
N HIS A 86 20.61 -1.85 -13.71
CA HIS A 86 20.76 -3.30 -13.51
C HIS A 86 20.53 -3.96 -14.88
N THR A 87 21.57 -3.99 -15.70
CA THR A 87 21.66 -4.97 -16.79
C THR A 87 21.97 -6.31 -16.16
N ASP A 88 20.94 -7.12 -16.04
CA ASP A 88 21.07 -8.55 -15.85
C ASP A 88 21.75 -9.12 -17.12
N THR A 89 22.97 -9.61 -17.00
CA THR A 89 23.68 -10.32 -18.07
C THR A 89 24.32 -11.56 -17.46
N GLU A 90 23.49 -12.51 -17.07
CA GLU A 90 23.88 -13.91 -16.84
C GLU A 90 23.11 -14.84 -17.79
N ALA A 91 23.40 -14.75 -19.08
CA ALA A 91 22.90 -15.71 -20.08
C ALA A 91 23.96 -16.07 -21.14
N GLN A 92 25.20 -16.30 -20.73
CA GLN A 92 26.25 -16.90 -21.57
C GLN A 92 27.11 -17.91 -20.81
N ARG A 93 26.46 -18.96 -20.30
CA ARG A 93 27.06 -20.28 -20.14
C ARG A 93 26.02 -21.32 -20.51
N LEU A 94 26.15 -21.87 -21.71
CA LEU A 94 25.75 -23.20 -22.19
C LEU A 94 25.41 -23.13 -23.68
N ARG A 95 26.44 -23.17 -24.52
CA ARG A 95 26.53 -23.99 -25.75
C ARG A 95 27.98 -24.26 -26.05
#